data_AF-A0A9E6NQZ5-F1
#
_entry.id   AF-A0A9E6NQZ5-F1
#
_cell.length_a   1.000
_cell.length_b   1.000
_cell.length_c   1.000
_cell.angle_alpha   90.00
_cell.angle_beta   90.00
_cell.angle_gamma   90.00
#
_symmetry.space_group_name_H-M   'P 1'
#
loop_
_entity.id
_entity.type
_entity.pdbx_description
1 polymer ?
#
loop_
_entity_poly.entity_id
_entity_poly.type
_entity_poly.pdbx_seq_one_letter_code
_entity_poly.pdbx_strand_id
1 'polypeptide(L)'
;MNTNTSSSQPRVLSLEEFAALIRKMREIFQWSQETLAELAGLNVRTVQRVENAKSASTDTRRALAVAFEIEDIDAFNKPFDIPSEEELRAEKARIERDYITLPALPLSTGHQLAKLAESSTVDISQPGFEMQRDAHEVFASLVDYFRDYRDCASDYSESAKFAVYDEMQELINELQGLEVSIQYATRKVHLKISGEQSEAKPLTVQMSYLIAFERGKAPGEFAVQKKLDFPF
;
A
#
# COMPACT_ATOMS: atom_id res chain seq x y z
N MET A 1 -23.18 24.29 4.53
CA MET A 1 -22.01 24.98 5.13
C MET A 1 -20.83 24.70 4.22
N ASN A 2 -20.25 25.76 3.65
CA ASN A 2 -19.24 25.69 2.60
C ASN A 2 -17.93 25.11 3.14
N THR A 3 -17.56 23.91 2.73
CA THR A 3 -16.21 23.39 2.90
C THR A 3 -15.35 24.00 1.80
N ASN A 4 -14.76 25.17 2.07
CA ASN A 4 -13.61 25.65 1.30
C ASN A 4 -12.46 24.68 1.58
N THR A 5 -12.38 23.61 0.80
CA THR A 5 -11.15 22.87 0.61
C THR A 5 -10.22 23.82 -0.12
N SER A 6 -9.37 24.54 0.62
CA SER A 6 -8.31 25.36 0.04
C SER A 6 -7.27 24.42 -0.53
N SER A 7 -7.55 23.86 -1.72
CA SER A 7 -6.56 23.15 -2.50
C SER A 7 -5.40 24.12 -2.74
N SER A 8 -4.18 23.72 -2.39
CA SER A 8 -3.00 24.52 -2.75
C SER A 8 -2.99 24.77 -4.25
N GLN A 9 -2.77 26.03 -4.64
CA GLN A 9 -2.73 26.38 -6.06
C GLN A 9 -1.45 25.82 -6.70
N PRO A 10 -1.51 25.34 -7.95
CA PRO A 10 -0.33 24.91 -8.68
C PRO A 10 0.75 26.00 -8.61
N ARG A 11 1.97 25.65 -8.22
CA ARG A 11 3.08 26.61 -8.10
C ARG A 11 4.39 26.04 -8.63
N VAL A 12 5.27 26.93 -9.09
CA VAL A 12 6.63 26.52 -9.49
C VAL A 12 7.42 26.14 -8.24
N LEU A 13 8.32 25.16 -8.39
CA LEU A 13 9.25 24.75 -7.34
C LEU A 13 10.07 25.94 -6.84
N SER A 14 10.23 26.04 -5.52
CA SER A 14 11.20 26.93 -4.89
C SER A 14 12.63 26.57 -5.35
N LEU A 15 13.60 27.44 -5.09
CA LEU A 15 14.99 27.13 -5.43
C LEU A 15 15.52 25.93 -4.64
N GLU A 16 15.11 25.80 -3.39
CA GLU A 16 15.45 24.69 -2.49
C GLU A 16 14.82 23.38 -2.96
N GLU A 17 13.54 23.40 -3.31
CA GLU A 17 12.83 22.23 -3.83
C GLU A 17 13.40 21.78 -5.17
N PHE A 18 13.67 22.73 -6.06
CA PHE A 18 14.28 22.43 -7.35
C PHE A 18 15.70 21.85 -7.17
N ALA A 19 16.52 22.44 -6.30
CA ALA A 19 17.85 21.92 -5.99
C ALA A 19 17.80 20.49 -5.41
N ALA A 20 16.87 20.24 -4.48
CA ALA A 20 16.68 18.93 -3.88
C ALA A 20 16.21 17.89 -4.92
N LEU A 21 15.30 18.27 -5.81
CA LEU A 21 14.83 17.42 -6.90
C LEU A 21 15.97 17.03 -7.84
N ILE A 22 16.72 18.00 -8.35
CA ILE A 22 17.84 17.75 -9.28
C ILE A 22 18.91 16.86 -8.64
N ARG A 23 19.27 17.14 -7.37
CA ARG A 23 20.22 16.30 -6.64
C ARG A 23 19.72 14.87 -6.48
N LYS A 24 18.45 14.70 -6.12
CA LYS A 24 17.85 13.38 -5.91
C LYS A 24 17.76 12.58 -7.21
N MET A 25 17.37 13.23 -8.32
CA MET A 25 17.39 12.59 -9.63
C MET A 25 18.80 12.15 -10.00
N ARG A 26 19.80 13.03 -9.84
CA ARG A 26 21.21 12.70 -10.08
C ARG A 26 21.67 11.49 -9.28
N GLU A 27 21.29 11.41 -8.00
CA GLU A 27 21.61 10.27 -7.11
C GLU A 27 20.92 8.97 -7.54
N ILE A 28 19.64 9.02 -7.95
CA ILE A 28 18.89 7.87 -8.46
C ILE A 28 19.55 7.30 -9.72
N PHE A 29 19.98 8.17 -10.63
CA PHE A 29 20.73 7.77 -11.84
C PHE A 29 22.21 7.45 -11.58
N GLN A 30 22.68 7.56 -10.33
CA GLN A 30 24.07 7.37 -9.92
C GLN A 30 25.08 8.24 -10.69
N TRP A 31 24.69 9.46 -11.05
CA TRP A 31 25.54 10.39 -11.78
C TRP A 31 26.38 11.28 -10.87
N SER A 32 27.61 11.58 -11.30
CA SER A 32 28.37 12.69 -10.70
C SER A 32 27.83 14.04 -11.20
N GLN A 33 28.20 15.13 -10.54
CA GLN A 33 27.82 16.48 -11.01
C GLN A 33 28.42 16.78 -12.40
N GLU A 34 29.62 16.27 -12.66
CA GLU A 34 30.29 16.34 -13.97
C GLU A 34 29.51 15.57 -15.03
N THR A 35 29.05 14.36 -14.69
CA THR A 35 28.25 13.52 -15.61
C THR A 35 26.95 14.21 -15.99
N LEU A 36 26.21 14.73 -15.00
CA LEU A 36 24.98 15.48 -15.27
C LEU A 36 25.25 16.74 -16.10
N ALA A 37 26.36 17.43 -15.85
CA ALA A 37 26.73 18.61 -16.62
C ALA A 37 27.00 18.26 -18.10
N GLU A 38 27.72 17.17 -18.36
CA GLU A 38 28.00 16.67 -19.70
C GLU A 38 26.70 16.30 -20.43
N LEU A 39 25.83 15.50 -19.81
CA LEU A 39 24.56 15.08 -20.38
C LEU A 39 23.62 16.25 -20.66
N ALA A 40 23.60 17.26 -19.79
CA ALA A 40 22.79 18.46 -19.97
C ALA A 40 23.43 19.50 -20.91
N GLY A 41 24.66 19.29 -21.39
CA GLY A 41 25.39 20.31 -22.16
C GLY A 41 25.64 21.60 -21.35
N LEU A 42 25.79 21.47 -20.03
CA LEU A 42 26.01 22.57 -19.09
C LEU A 42 27.43 22.56 -18.53
N ASN A 43 27.86 23.68 -17.95
CA ASN A 43 29.07 23.70 -17.14
C ASN A 43 28.80 23.06 -15.77
N VAL A 44 29.76 22.30 -15.22
CA VAL A 44 29.64 21.69 -13.88
C VAL A 44 29.35 22.72 -12.79
N ARG A 45 29.87 23.95 -12.89
CA ARG A 45 29.55 25.05 -11.97
C ARG A 45 28.08 25.45 -12.04
N THR A 46 27.42 25.31 -13.18
CA THR A 46 25.99 25.56 -13.33
C THR A 46 25.19 24.51 -12.57
N VAL A 47 25.55 23.23 -12.69
CA VAL A 47 24.92 22.13 -11.93
C VAL A 47 25.11 22.32 -10.43
N GLN A 48 26.34 22.59 -9.98
CA GLN A 48 26.64 22.90 -8.58
C GLN A 48 25.83 24.08 -8.06
N ARG A 49 25.66 25.13 -8.87
CA ARG A 49 24.88 26.32 -8.52
C ARG A 49 23.40 25.98 -8.37
N VAL A 50 22.85 25.19 -9.29
CA VAL A 50 21.47 24.65 -9.19
C VAL A 50 21.31 23.83 -7.90
N GLU A 51 22.19 22.87 -7.65
CA GLU A 51 22.12 22.02 -6.45
C GLU A 51 22.36 22.77 -5.14
N ASN A 52 22.89 24.00 -5.18
CA ASN A 52 23.03 24.91 -4.04
C ASN A 52 21.90 25.95 -3.95
N ALA A 53 20.72 25.64 -4.52
CA ALA A 53 19.52 26.48 -4.46
C ALA A 53 19.72 27.90 -4.98
N LYS A 54 20.52 28.06 -6.05
CA LYS A 54 20.65 29.33 -6.77
C LYS A 54 19.81 29.31 -8.04
N SER A 55 19.42 30.50 -8.51
CA SER A 55 18.54 30.66 -9.68
C SER A 55 19.10 29.99 -10.94
N ALA A 56 18.28 29.20 -11.64
CA ALA A 56 18.61 28.63 -12.94
C ALA A 56 17.79 29.35 -14.02
N SER A 57 18.38 29.59 -15.21
CA SER A 57 17.61 30.12 -16.33
C SER A 57 16.61 29.08 -16.85
N THR A 58 15.60 29.53 -17.60
CA THR A 58 14.66 28.65 -18.30
C THR A 58 15.40 27.62 -19.17
N ASP A 59 16.44 28.05 -19.88
CA ASP A 59 17.24 27.16 -20.73
C ASP A 59 18.05 26.15 -19.90
N THR A 60 18.55 26.55 -18.73
CA THR A 60 19.21 25.60 -17.80
C THR A 60 18.21 24.55 -17.32
N ARG A 61 16.98 24.96 -16.97
CA ARG A 61 15.92 24.03 -16.55
C ARG A 61 15.52 23.08 -17.69
N ARG A 62 15.39 23.58 -18.92
CA ARG A 62 15.13 22.76 -20.11
C ARG A 62 16.25 21.76 -20.39
N ALA A 63 17.49 22.21 -20.33
CA ALA A 63 18.67 21.36 -20.51
C ALA A 63 18.70 20.21 -19.49
N LEU A 64 18.37 20.49 -18.23
CA LEU A 64 18.24 19.47 -17.19
C LEU A 64 17.06 18.51 -17.45
N ALA A 65 15.91 19.01 -17.91
CA ALA A 65 14.77 18.16 -18.27
C ALA A 65 15.12 17.18 -19.41
N VAL A 66 15.81 17.67 -20.44
CA VAL A 66 16.32 16.85 -21.55
C VAL A 66 17.33 15.81 -21.06
N ALA A 67 18.26 16.19 -20.18
CA ALA A 67 19.26 15.26 -19.65
C ALA A 67 18.64 14.09 -18.85
N PHE A 68 17.51 14.33 -18.19
CA PHE A 68 16.74 13.31 -17.49
C PHE A 68 15.67 12.63 -18.35
N GLU A 69 15.69 12.85 -19.67
CA GLU A 69 14.74 12.27 -20.62
C GLU A 69 13.26 12.55 -20.27
N ILE A 70 12.99 13.72 -19.68
CA ILE A 70 11.62 14.16 -19.41
C ILE A 70 10.99 14.61 -20.73
N GLU A 71 9.88 13.97 -21.12
CA GLU A 71 9.16 14.23 -22.39
C GLU A 71 8.82 15.72 -22.58
N ASP A 72 8.37 16.37 -21.51
CA ASP A 72 8.09 17.80 -21.50
C ASP A 72 9.31 18.61 -21.07
N ILE A 73 10.00 19.20 -22.04
CA ILE A 73 11.19 20.04 -21.79
C ILE A 73 10.93 21.22 -20.84
N ASP A 74 9.67 21.66 -20.72
CA ASP A 74 9.27 22.75 -19.84
C ASP A 74 8.75 22.28 -18.48
N ALA A 75 8.83 20.98 -18.16
CA ALA A 75 8.33 20.41 -16.91
C ALA A 75 8.83 21.17 -15.67
N PHE A 76 10.12 21.51 -15.61
CA PHE A 76 10.70 22.24 -14.48
C PHE A 76 10.36 23.75 -14.45
N ASN A 77 9.71 24.28 -15.47
CA ASN A 77 9.25 25.67 -15.54
C ASN A 77 7.74 25.80 -15.25
N LYS A 78 7.01 24.69 -15.24
CA LYS A 78 5.56 24.67 -15.03
C LYS A 78 5.20 24.61 -13.54
N PRO A 79 3.99 25.07 -13.18
CA PRO A 79 3.45 24.84 -11.85
C PRO A 79 3.25 23.36 -11.56
N PHE A 80 3.60 22.92 -10.36
CA PHE A 80 3.37 21.59 -9.82
C PHE A 80 2.23 21.63 -8.79
N ASP A 81 1.42 20.58 -8.77
CA ASP A 81 0.43 20.33 -7.72
C ASP A 81 1.13 19.74 -6.50
N ILE A 82 1.70 20.62 -5.67
CA ILE A 82 2.42 20.25 -4.45
C ILE A 82 1.48 20.52 -3.28
N PRO A 83 1.03 19.47 -2.55
CA PRO A 83 0.24 19.66 -1.35
C PRO A 83 0.95 20.59 -0.37
N SER A 84 0.20 21.54 0.18
CA SER A 84 0.67 22.38 1.27
C SER A 84 0.95 21.57 2.52
N GLU A 85 1.77 22.12 3.41
CA GLU A 85 2.06 21.52 4.71
C GLU A 85 0.77 21.28 5.54
N GLU A 86 -0.22 22.16 5.42
CA GLU A 86 -1.52 21.99 6.08
C GLU A 86 -2.32 20.83 5.49
N GLU A 87 -2.35 20.69 4.16
CA GLU A 87 -2.99 19.56 3.49
C GLU A 87 -2.30 18.24 3.84
N LEU A 88 -0.96 18.21 3.82
CA LEU A 88 -0.20 17.01 4.19
C LEU A 88 -0.45 16.62 5.64
N ARG A 89 -0.51 17.59 6.55
CA ARG A 89 -0.83 17.36 7.96
C ARG A 89 -2.27 16.89 8.15
N ALA A 90 -3.23 17.51 7.45
CA ALA A 90 -4.62 17.11 7.50
C ALA A 90 -4.84 15.70 6.95
N GLU A 91 -4.15 15.36 5.87
CA GLU A 91 -4.17 14.03 5.27
C GLU A 91 -3.54 12.98 6.20
N LYS A 92 -2.37 13.29 6.76
CA LYS A 92 -1.74 12.43 7.77
C LYS A 92 -2.67 12.22 8.97
N ALA A 93 -3.28 13.28 9.49
CA ALA A 93 -4.23 13.19 10.60
C ALA A 93 -5.50 12.40 10.22
N ARG A 94 -5.96 12.49 8.97
CA ARG A 94 -7.06 11.65 8.45
C ARG A 94 -6.67 10.19 8.45
N ILE A 95 -5.51 9.83 7.89
CA ILE A 95 -5.00 8.46 7.86
C ILE A 95 -4.85 7.93 9.29
N GLU A 96 -4.20 8.68 10.18
CA GLU A 96 -4.02 8.29 11.59
C GLU A 96 -5.34 8.14 12.34
N ARG A 97 -6.35 8.94 12.01
CA ARG A 97 -7.69 8.83 12.59
C ARG A 97 -8.42 7.60 12.09
N ASP A 98 -8.40 7.37 10.78
CA ASP A 98 -9.31 6.44 10.09
C ASP A 98 -8.68 5.05 9.88
N TYR A 99 -7.37 4.92 9.93
CA TYR A 99 -6.63 3.67 9.66
C TYR A 99 -5.76 3.25 10.84
N ILE A 100 -5.56 1.95 10.97
CA ILE A 100 -4.60 1.33 11.87
C ILE A 100 -3.67 0.43 11.07
N THR A 101 -2.39 0.52 11.35
CA THR A 101 -1.37 -0.35 10.77
C THR A 101 -1.32 -1.66 11.55
N LEU A 102 -1.38 -2.79 10.85
CA LEU A 102 -1.23 -4.12 11.43
C LEU A 102 0.04 -4.78 10.91
N PRO A 103 0.74 -5.57 11.75
CA PRO A 103 1.83 -6.41 11.26
C PRO A 103 1.28 -7.47 10.31
N ALA A 104 1.94 -7.62 9.17
CA ALA A 104 1.64 -8.65 8.18
C ALA A 104 2.48 -9.89 8.48
N LEU A 105 1.81 -11.02 8.67
CA LEU A 105 2.45 -12.29 8.98
C LEU A 105 2.33 -13.24 7.78
N PRO A 106 3.38 -13.98 7.41
CA PRO A 106 3.31 -14.88 6.28
C PRO A 106 2.39 -16.05 6.59
N LEU A 107 1.44 -16.30 5.69
CA LEU A 107 0.60 -17.49 5.72
C LEU A 107 1.26 -18.56 4.84
N SER A 108 2.00 -19.48 5.47
CA SER A 108 2.85 -20.44 4.74
C SER A 108 2.37 -21.88 4.83
N THR A 109 1.46 -22.18 5.76
CA THR A 109 1.00 -23.55 6.00
C THR A 109 -0.51 -23.67 6.09
N GLY A 110 -1.05 -24.81 5.63
CA GLY A 110 -2.48 -25.11 5.74
C GLY A 110 -2.95 -25.17 7.20
N HIS A 111 -2.09 -25.66 8.11
CA HIS A 111 -2.38 -25.61 9.55
C HIS A 111 -2.57 -24.18 10.08
N GLN A 112 -1.72 -23.22 9.67
CA GLN A 112 -1.89 -21.82 10.04
C GLN A 112 -3.21 -21.26 9.50
N LEU A 113 -3.57 -21.59 8.25
CA LEU A 113 -4.81 -21.13 7.64
C LEU A 113 -6.05 -21.69 8.37
N ALA A 114 -6.04 -22.97 8.71
CA ALA A 114 -7.11 -23.59 9.47
C ALA A 114 -7.25 -23.02 10.88
N LYS A 115 -6.13 -22.79 11.59
CA LYS A 115 -6.15 -22.15 12.91
C LYS A 115 -6.61 -20.70 12.85
N LEU A 116 -6.25 -19.99 11.79
CA LEU A 116 -6.77 -18.65 11.53
C LEU A 116 -8.29 -18.71 11.36
N ALA A 117 -8.81 -19.64 10.55
CA ALA A 117 -10.23 -19.84 10.30
C ALA A 117 -11.00 -20.10 11.60
N GLU A 118 -10.55 -21.07 12.40
CA GLU A 118 -11.14 -21.45 13.70
C GLU A 118 -11.25 -20.26 14.67
N SER A 119 -10.29 -19.33 14.61
CA SER A 119 -10.25 -18.16 15.48
C SER A 119 -10.97 -16.93 14.91
N SER A 120 -11.29 -16.94 13.62
CA SER A 120 -11.84 -15.79 12.91
C SER A 120 -13.35 -15.76 13.03
N THR A 121 -13.92 -14.59 13.33
CA THR A 121 -15.38 -14.36 13.25
C THR A 121 -15.77 -13.77 11.90
N VAL A 122 -14.93 -12.88 11.36
CA VAL A 122 -15.15 -12.20 10.08
C VAL A 122 -13.80 -12.07 9.38
N ASP A 123 -13.79 -12.17 8.06
CA ASP A 123 -12.59 -11.96 7.25
C ASP A 123 -12.73 -10.81 6.26
N ILE A 124 -11.61 -10.19 5.92
CA ILE A 124 -11.44 -9.39 4.71
C ILE A 124 -10.34 -10.07 3.91
N SER A 125 -10.74 -10.69 2.80
CA SER A 125 -9.87 -11.44 1.92
C SER A 125 -9.86 -10.81 0.53
N GLN A 126 -8.70 -10.34 0.07
CA GLN A 126 -8.59 -9.62 -1.21
C GLN A 126 -7.17 -9.70 -1.81
N PRO A 127 -7.03 -9.58 -3.14
CA PRO A 127 -5.74 -9.32 -3.77
C PRO A 127 -5.17 -7.96 -3.36
N GLY A 128 -3.88 -7.90 -3.06
CA GLY A 128 -3.12 -6.67 -2.84
C GLY A 128 -2.44 -6.11 -4.09
N PHE A 129 -2.65 -6.74 -5.25
CA PHE A 129 -2.08 -6.39 -6.55
C PHE A 129 -3.00 -6.85 -7.69
N GLU A 130 -2.71 -6.43 -8.92
CA GLU A 130 -3.41 -6.93 -10.11
C GLU A 130 -3.00 -8.37 -10.39
N MET A 131 -3.90 -9.30 -10.08
CA MET A 131 -3.64 -10.74 -10.14
C MET A 131 -4.12 -11.33 -11.47
N GLN A 132 -3.32 -12.23 -12.05
CA GLN A 132 -3.72 -13.00 -13.23
C GLN A 132 -4.89 -13.94 -12.92
N ARG A 133 -5.66 -14.30 -13.95
CA ARG A 133 -6.92 -15.03 -13.79
C ARG A 133 -6.76 -16.38 -13.09
N ASP A 134 -5.74 -17.14 -13.46
CA ASP A 134 -5.41 -18.44 -12.86
C ASP A 134 -5.13 -18.32 -11.36
N ALA A 135 -4.24 -17.41 -10.97
CA ALA A 135 -3.94 -17.16 -9.56
C ALA A 135 -5.16 -16.66 -8.79
N HIS A 136 -6.02 -15.87 -9.45
CA HIS A 136 -7.24 -15.35 -8.84
C HIS A 136 -8.27 -16.45 -8.57
N GLU A 137 -8.42 -17.42 -9.48
CA GLU A 137 -9.31 -18.57 -9.31
C GLU A 137 -8.87 -19.47 -8.14
N VAL A 138 -7.56 -19.69 -7.98
CA VAL A 138 -6.99 -20.44 -6.84
C VAL A 138 -7.16 -19.66 -5.53
N PHE A 139 -6.90 -18.35 -5.53
CA PHE A 139 -7.08 -17.51 -4.34
C PHE A 139 -8.54 -17.47 -3.90
N ALA A 140 -9.49 -17.35 -4.84
CA ALA A 140 -10.91 -17.41 -4.56
C ALA A 140 -11.29 -18.77 -3.93
N SER A 141 -10.78 -19.87 -4.50
CA SER A 141 -11.01 -21.22 -3.97
C SER A 141 -10.48 -21.38 -2.54
N LEU A 142 -9.30 -20.81 -2.25
CA LEU A 142 -8.75 -20.76 -0.89
C LEU A 142 -9.63 -19.97 0.07
N VAL A 143 -10.15 -18.81 -0.36
CA VAL A 143 -11.02 -17.97 0.47
C VAL A 143 -12.36 -18.65 0.75
N ASP A 144 -12.95 -19.30 -0.26
CA ASP A 144 -14.20 -20.04 -0.10
C ASP A 144 -14.01 -21.21 0.87
N TYR A 145 -12.98 -22.04 0.66
CA TYR A 145 -12.67 -23.16 1.55
C TYR A 145 -12.35 -22.69 2.98
N PHE A 146 -11.64 -21.57 3.14
CA PHE A 146 -11.37 -20.96 4.45
C PHE A 146 -12.67 -20.57 5.19
N ARG A 147 -13.63 -19.97 4.48
CA ARG A 147 -14.93 -19.55 5.04
C ARG A 147 -15.81 -20.75 5.37
N ASP A 148 -15.87 -21.71 4.46
CA ASP A 148 -16.63 -22.95 4.67
C ASP A 148 -16.10 -23.72 5.89
N TYR A 149 -14.78 -23.87 6.00
CA TYR A 149 -14.17 -24.52 7.16
C TYR A 149 -14.42 -23.74 8.46
N ARG A 150 -14.31 -22.40 8.46
CA ARG A 150 -14.64 -21.58 9.64
C ARG A 150 -16.05 -21.89 10.17
N ASP A 151 -17.01 -22.03 9.26
CA ASP A 151 -18.41 -22.19 9.62
C ASP A 151 -18.74 -23.59 10.17
N CYS A 152 -17.93 -24.61 9.85
CA CYS A 152 -18.14 -26.00 10.28
C CYS A 152 -16.99 -26.61 11.11
N ALA A 153 -15.98 -25.82 11.52
CA ALA A 153 -14.78 -26.33 12.19
C ALA A 153 -15.07 -27.12 13.49
N SER A 154 -16.19 -26.83 14.17
CA SER A 154 -16.63 -27.54 15.38
C SER A 154 -17.08 -28.96 15.13
N ASP A 155 -17.43 -29.30 13.89
CA ASP A 155 -17.98 -30.60 13.52
C ASP A 155 -16.87 -31.62 13.23
N TYR A 156 -15.63 -31.15 13.10
CA TYR A 156 -14.46 -31.98 12.87
C TYR A 156 -13.84 -32.47 14.18
N SER A 157 -13.58 -33.78 14.24
CA SER A 157 -12.66 -34.32 15.25
C SER A 157 -11.24 -33.78 15.04
N GLU A 158 -10.44 -33.67 16.11
CA GLU A 158 -9.06 -33.17 16.01
C GLU A 158 -8.19 -33.95 15.02
N SER A 159 -8.42 -35.26 14.86
CA SER A 159 -7.72 -36.07 13.86
C SER A 159 -8.20 -35.81 12.43
N ALA A 160 -9.49 -35.50 12.24
CA ALA A 160 -10.04 -35.21 10.91
C ALA A 160 -9.53 -33.87 10.36
N LYS A 161 -9.16 -32.93 11.25
CA LYS A 161 -8.59 -31.63 10.85
C LYS A 161 -7.29 -31.74 10.05
N PHE A 162 -6.54 -32.84 10.18
CA PHE A 162 -5.32 -33.03 9.38
C PHE A 162 -5.60 -33.07 7.87
N ALA A 163 -6.71 -33.68 7.44
CA ALA A 163 -7.10 -33.67 6.03
C ALA A 163 -7.38 -32.23 5.54
N VAL A 164 -8.04 -31.42 6.36
CA VAL A 164 -8.27 -30.00 6.08
C VAL A 164 -6.94 -29.25 5.96
N TYR A 165 -5.97 -29.55 6.82
CA TYR A 165 -4.64 -28.92 6.76
C TYR A 165 -3.93 -29.24 5.45
N ASP A 166 -4.04 -30.47 4.97
CA ASP A 166 -3.43 -30.92 3.72
C ASP A 166 -4.13 -30.25 2.52
N GLU A 167 -5.46 -30.22 2.47
CA GLU A 167 -6.23 -29.55 1.40
C GLU A 167 -5.93 -28.04 1.33
N MET A 168 -5.87 -27.36 2.48
CA MET A 168 -5.45 -25.95 2.54
C MET A 168 -4.00 -25.75 2.10
N GLN A 169 -3.12 -26.71 2.40
CA GLN A 169 -1.72 -26.65 1.99
C GLN A 169 -1.58 -26.76 0.46
N GLU A 170 -2.40 -27.59 -0.19
CA GLU A 170 -2.40 -27.72 -1.66
C GLU A 170 -2.72 -26.39 -2.34
N LEU A 171 -3.76 -25.68 -1.87
CA LEU A 171 -4.13 -24.35 -2.39
C LEU A 171 -3.02 -23.32 -2.16
N ILE A 172 -2.36 -23.34 -1.00
CA ILE A 172 -1.22 -22.46 -0.72
C ILE A 172 -0.05 -22.78 -1.68
N ASN A 173 0.24 -24.05 -1.91
CA ASN A 173 1.32 -24.47 -2.80
C ASN A 173 1.05 -24.08 -4.26
N GLU A 174 -0.21 -24.20 -4.71
CA GLU A 174 -0.62 -23.80 -6.05
C GLU A 174 -0.43 -22.29 -6.26
N LEU A 175 -0.86 -21.46 -5.30
CA LEU A 175 -0.59 -20.01 -5.32
C LEU A 175 0.92 -19.71 -5.36
N GLN A 176 1.73 -20.42 -4.58
CA GLN A 176 3.18 -20.26 -4.60
C GLN A 176 3.81 -20.62 -5.96
N GLY A 177 3.24 -21.61 -6.64
CA GLY A 177 3.60 -21.99 -8.01
C GLY A 177 3.29 -20.90 -9.03
N LEU A 178 2.28 -20.09 -8.77
CA LEU A 178 1.87 -18.92 -9.56
C LEU A 178 2.52 -17.61 -9.10
N GLU A 179 3.63 -17.70 -8.36
CA GLU A 179 4.35 -16.55 -7.79
C GLU A 179 3.50 -15.66 -6.87
N VAL A 180 2.50 -16.23 -6.21
CA VAL A 180 1.66 -15.56 -5.21
C VAL A 180 1.98 -16.04 -3.80
N SER A 181 1.95 -15.11 -2.85
CA SER A 181 2.08 -15.40 -1.42
C SER A 181 0.98 -14.69 -0.65
N ILE A 182 0.51 -15.28 0.44
CA ILE A 182 -0.52 -14.67 1.30
C ILE A 182 0.14 -14.15 2.56
N GLN A 183 -0.20 -12.91 2.92
CA GLN A 183 0.03 -12.38 4.27
C GLN A 183 -1.31 -12.31 5.00
N TYR A 184 -1.25 -12.52 6.30
CA TYR A 184 -2.41 -12.34 7.17
C TYR A 184 -2.13 -11.40 8.31
N ALA A 185 -3.19 -10.77 8.81
CA ALA A 185 -3.18 -10.04 10.07
C ALA A 185 -4.47 -10.30 10.82
N THR A 186 -4.46 -10.13 12.13
CA THR A 186 -5.67 -10.26 12.96
C THR A 186 -5.83 -9.08 13.89
N ARG A 187 -7.07 -8.69 14.17
CA ARG A 187 -7.36 -7.74 15.25
C ARG A 187 -8.72 -8.04 15.89
N LYS A 188 -8.88 -7.65 17.15
CA LYS A 188 -10.18 -7.66 17.83
C LYS A 188 -10.91 -6.36 17.57
N VAL A 189 -12.18 -6.44 17.17
CA VAL A 189 -13.06 -5.29 16.93
C VAL A 189 -14.30 -5.41 17.79
N HIS A 190 -14.77 -4.30 18.35
CA HIS A 190 -16.02 -4.24 19.11
C HIS A 190 -17.09 -3.63 18.22
N LEU A 191 -17.97 -4.45 17.68
CA LEU A 191 -19.06 -4.01 16.82
C LEU A 191 -20.24 -3.54 17.68
N LYS A 192 -20.78 -2.38 17.31
CA LYS A 192 -22.07 -1.90 17.82
C LYS A 192 -23.11 -2.16 16.74
N ILE A 193 -24.14 -2.94 17.07
CA ILE A 193 -25.25 -3.19 16.17
C ILE A 193 -26.10 -1.91 16.12
N SER A 194 -26.23 -1.30 14.94
CA SER A 194 -27.06 -0.12 14.74
C SER A 194 -28.44 -0.53 14.22
N GLY A 195 -29.43 -0.57 15.12
CA GLY A 195 -30.83 -0.85 14.81
C GLY A 195 -31.62 -1.05 16.09
N GLU A 196 -32.46 -0.06 16.42
CA GLU A 196 -33.42 0.00 17.55
C GLU A 196 -32.89 -0.24 18.97
N GLN A 197 -32.87 0.83 19.79
CA GLN A 197 -32.82 0.85 21.27
C GLN A 197 -32.31 -0.42 21.97
N SER A 198 -31.13 -0.92 21.60
CA SER A 198 -30.61 -2.13 22.22
C SER A 198 -29.55 -1.76 23.24
N GLU A 199 -29.86 -1.96 24.52
CA GLU A 199 -28.88 -2.11 25.61
C GLU A 199 -27.95 -3.33 25.40
N ALA A 200 -27.95 -3.96 24.22
CA ALA A 200 -27.09 -5.08 23.88
C ALA A 200 -25.61 -4.71 24.01
N LYS A 201 -24.89 -5.57 24.73
CA LYS A 201 -23.44 -5.44 24.90
C LYS A 201 -22.76 -5.50 23.53
N PRO A 202 -21.70 -4.68 23.31
CA PRO A 202 -20.91 -4.74 22.07
C PRO A 202 -20.44 -6.16 21.79
N LEU A 203 -20.60 -6.62 20.54
CA LEU A 203 -20.08 -7.92 20.12
C LEU A 203 -18.59 -7.77 19.82
N THR A 204 -17.74 -8.48 20.57
CA THR A 204 -16.32 -8.58 20.26
C THR A 204 -16.13 -9.64 19.17
N VAL A 205 -15.64 -9.22 18.01
CA VAL A 205 -15.33 -10.11 16.88
C VAL A 205 -13.82 -10.17 16.67
N GLN A 206 -13.32 -11.35 16.29
CA GLN A 206 -11.95 -11.50 15.83
C GLN A 206 -11.93 -11.38 14.31
N MET A 207 -11.30 -10.33 13.81
CA MET A 207 -11.16 -10.08 12.39
C MET A 207 -9.85 -10.62 11.86
N SER A 208 -9.91 -11.32 10.74
CA SER A 208 -8.75 -11.77 9.98
C SER A 208 -8.68 -11.05 8.64
N TYR A 209 -7.47 -10.72 8.22
CA TYR A 209 -7.19 -10.14 6.91
C TYR A 209 -6.35 -11.15 6.15
N LEU A 210 -6.75 -11.55 4.95
CA LEU A 210 -5.97 -12.42 4.08
C LEU A 210 -5.69 -11.65 2.78
N ILE A 211 -4.45 -11.20 2.62
CA ILE A 211 -4.07 -10.35 1.49
C ILE A 211 -3.02 -11.08 0.65
N ALA A 212 -3.34 -11.29 -0.62
CA ALA A 212 -2.41 -11.88 -1.57
C ALA A 212 -1.45 -10.84 -2.15
N PHE A 213 -0.18 -11.19 -2.26
CA PHE A 213 0.88 -10.36 -2.82
C PHE A 213 1.72 -11.17 -3.80
N GLU A 214 2.30 -10.48 -4.79
CA GLU A 214 3.40 -11.06 -5.58
C GLU A 214 4.51 -11.54 -4.64
N ARG A 215 5.03 -12.73 -4.94
CA ARG A 215 6.05 -13.39 -4.12
C ARG A 215 7.27 -12.50 -3.96
N GLY A 216 7.68 -12.29 -2.71
CA GLY A 216 8.82 -11.43 -2.36
C GLY A 216 8.52 -9.93 -2.33
N LYS A 217 7.31 -9.50 -2.73
CA LYS A 217 6.88 -8.08 -2.66
C LYS A 217 5.90 -7.79 -1.53
N ALA A 218 5.62 -8.78 -0.68
CA ALA A 218 4.76 -8.62 0.48
C ALA A 218 5.34 -7.61 1.49
N PRO A 219 4.57 -6.60 1.94
CA PRO A 219 5.03 -5.66 2.96
C PRO A 219 5.03 -6.33 4.34
N GLY A 220 5.84 -5.79 5.28
CA GLY A 220 5.85 -6.26 6.67
C GLY A 220 4.66 -5.75 7.50
N GLU A 221 3.91 -4.78 6.98
CA GLU A 221 2.73 -4.20 7.61
C GLU A 221 1.76 -3.65 6.55
N PHE A 222 0.48 -3.57 6.89
CA PHE A 222 -0.51 -2.90 6.06
C PHE A 222 -1.54 -2.15 6.89
N ALA A 223 -2.05 -1.06 6.32
CA ALA A 223 -3.07 -0.22 6.94
C ALA A 223 -4.47 -0.75 6.63
N VAL A 224 -5.31 -0.83 7.66
CA VAL A 224 -6.73 -1.21 7.53
C VAL A 224 -7.61 -0.16 8.19
N GLN A 225 -8.84 0.03 7.70
CA GLN A 225 -9.78 0.99 8.27
C GLN A 225 -10.11 0.63 9.73
N LYS A 226 -10.11 1.60 10.65
CA LYS A 226 -10.49 1.41 12.06
C LYS A 226 -11.98 1.16 12.21
N LYS A 227 -12.79 1.94 11.51
CA LYS A 227 -14.24 1.74 11.42
C LYS A 227 -14.51 0.92 10.18
N LEU A 228 -15.33 -0.10 10.36
CA LEU A 228 -15.82 -0.94 9.28
C LEU A 228 -17.31 -0.76 9.25
N ASP A 229 -17.80 -0.19 8.15
CA ASP A 229 -19.22 -0.13 7.88
C ASP A 229 -19.60 -1.48 7.27
N PHE A 230 -20.05 -2.39 8.12
CA PHE A 230 -20.72 -3.59 7.66
C PHE A 230 -22.18 -3.21 7.38
N PRO A 231 -22.64 -3.29 6.12
CA PRO A 231 -24.06 -3.16 5.84
C PRO A 231 -24.73 -4.45 6.33
N PHE A 232 -25.17 -4.45 7.59
CA PHE A 232 -26.10 -5.44 8.12
C PHE A 232 -27.53 -4.97 7.94
#